data_AF-A0A9D5S5H2-F1
#
_entry.id   AF-A0A9D5S5H2-F1
#
_cell.length_a   1.000
_cell.length_b   1.000
_cell.length_c   1.000
_cell.angle_alpha   90.00
_cell.angle_beta   90.00
_cell.angle_gamma   90.00
#
_symmetry.space_group_name_H-M   'P 1'
#
loop_
_entity.id
_entity.type
_entity.pdbx_description
1 polymer ?
#
loop_
_entity_poly.entity_id
_entity_poly.type
_entity_poly.pdbx_seq_one_letter_code
_entity_poly.pdbx_strand_id
1 'polypeptide(L)'
;MASIDEEIRLDEEENRRELAFIRNQLPSTIKKFYSDKDILYMMDLIVDYYYTSGILESEDDVDVDLEVIADFVCKRAKEEGFSSSFNPEEVFFIVQADWDFQEQNL
;
A
#
# COMPACT_ATOMS: atom_id res chain seq x y z
N MET A 1 -8.48 19.43 -19.32
CA MET A 1 -8.78 18.00 -19.16
C MET A 1 -7.58 17.26 -19.68
N ALA A 2 -6.86 16.56 -18.82
CA ALA A 2 -5.85 15.60 -19.25
C ALA A 2 -6.53 14.56 -20.16
N SER A 3 -5.84 14.04 -21.17
CA SER A 3 -6.35 12.87 -21.89
C SER A 3 -6.23 11.64 -20.99
N ILE A 4 -7.02 10.59 -21.24
CA ILE A 4 -6.91 9.32 -20.50
C ILE A 4 -5.46 8.80 -20.46
N ASP A 5 -4.71 8.94 -21.56
CA ASP A 5 -3.28 8.57 -21.63
C ASP A 5 -2.38 9.39 -20.69
N GLU A 6 -2.77 10.63 -20.39
CA GLU A 6 -2.02 11.52 -19.48
C GLU A 6 -2.32 11.15 -18.03
N GLU A 7 -3.57 10.83 -17.71
CA GLU A 7 -4.01 10.36 -16.40
C GLU A 7 -3.34 9.04 -16.02
N ILE A 8 -3.37 8.04 -16.90
CA ILE A 8 -2.68 6.76 -16.70
C ILE A 8 -1.18 6.96 -16.45
N ARG A 9 -0.54 7.88 -17.17
CA ARG A 9 0.89 8.15 -17.01
C ARG A 9 1.20 8.79 -15.65
N LEU A 10 0.32 9.66 -15.16
CA LEU A 10 0.47 10.31 -13.87
C LEU A 10 0.35 9.29 -12.74
N ASP A 11 -0.66 8.41 -12.79
CA ASP A 11 -0.84 7.33 -11.80
C ASP A 11 0.36 6.39 -11.78
N GLU A 12 0.87 5.99 -12.94
CA GLU A 12 2.09 5.17 -13.01
C GLU A 12 3.32 5.89 -12.44
N GLU A 13 3.41 7.22 -12.60
CA GLU A 13 4.51 7.99 -12.04
C GLU A 13 4.43 8.10 -10.52
N GLU A 14 3.22 8.30 -9.98
CA GLU A 14 2.94 8.33 -8.55
C GLU A 14 3.25 6.98 -7.91
N ASN A 15 2.73 5.88 -8.46
CA ASN A 15 3.00 4.51 -8.00
C ASN A 15 4.51 4.21 -7.99
N ARG A 16 5.27 4.68 -8.99
CA ARG A 16 6.73 4.51 -9.01
C ARG A 16 7.42 5.29 -7.89
N ARG A 17 6.95 6.49 -7.56
CA ARG A 17 7.52 7.32 -6.49
C ARG A 17 7.22 6.73 -5.12
N GLU A 18 6.00 6.30 -4.90
CA GLU A 18 5.56 5.64 -3.67
C GLU A 18 6.31 4.32 -3.46
N LEU A 19 6.36 3.46 -4.48
CA LEU A 19 7.15 2.23 -4.42
C LEU A 19 8.63 2.51 -4.07
N ALA A 20 9.25 3.53 -4.67
CA ALA A 20 10.63 3.89 -4.37
C ALA A 20 10.79 4.41 -2.93
N PHE A 21 9.80 5.14 -2.41
CA PHE A 21 9.77 5.61 -1.03
C PHE A 21 9.65 4.44 -0.05
N ILE A 22 8.66 3.58 -0.22
CA ILE A 22 8.44 2.37 0.57
C ILE A 22 9.72 1.52 0.56
N ARG A 23 10.27 1.26 -0.64
CA ARG A 23 11.53 0.53 -0.79
C ARG A 23 12.67 1.15 0.00
N ASN A 24 12.73 2.45 0.19
CA ASN A 24 13.78 3.09 0.97
C ASN A 24 13.57 2.92 2.47
N GLN A 25 12.34 3.01 2.97
CA GLN A 25 11.99 2.86 4.39
C GLN A 25 12.10 1.42 4.90
N LEU A 26 11.87 0.43 4.05
CA LEU A 26 11.85 -0.97 4.49
C LEU A 26 13.22 -1.45 5.04
N PRO A 27 13.25 -2.39 6.00
CA PRO A 27 14.47 -3.09 6.38
C PRO A 27 15.08 -3.88 5.22
N SER A 28 16.41 -4.02 5.18
CA SER A 28 17.13 -4.72 4.10
C SER A 28 16.70 -6.18 3.89
N THR A 29 16.19 -6.83 4.94
CA THR A 29 15.68 -8.20 4.88
C THR A 29 14.38 -8.24 4.08
N ILE A 30 13.43 -7.34 4.37
CA ILE A 30 12.13 -7.23 3.73
C ILE A 30 12.30 -6.81 2.26
N LYS A 31 13.22 -5.87 1.97
CA LYS A 31 13.54 -5.46 0.58
C LYS A 31 13.95 -6.62 -0.32
N LYS A 32 14.61 -7.65 0.23
CA LYS A 32 15.05 -8.82 -0.54
C LYS A 32 13.98 -9.89 -0.66
N PHE A 33 13.00 -9.89 0.23
CA PHE A 33 11.96 -10.90 0.30
C PHE A 33 10.80 -10.58 -0.64
N TYR A 34 10.33 -9.33 -0.63
CA TYR A 34 9.25 -8.88 -1.50
C TYR A 34 9.79 -8.28 -2.80
N SER A 35 9.22 -8.68 -3.93
CA SER A 35 9.47 -8.05 -5.22
C SER A 35 8.70 -6.74 -5.35
N ASP A 36 9.05 -5.93 -6.35
CA ASP A 36 8.33 -4.67 -6.62
C ASP A 36 6.87 -4.92 -6.95
N LYS A 37 6.57 -6.05 -7.62
CA LYS A 37 5.21 -6.46 -7.93
C LYS A 37 4.41 -6.84 -6.69
N ASP A 38 5.06 -7.47 -5.71
CA ASP A 38 4.40 -7.82 -4.46
C ASP A 38 4.05 -6.55 -3.68
N ILE A 39 4.97 -5.57 -3.62
CA ILE A 39 4.71 -4.30 -2.95
C ILE A 39 3.61 -3.52 -3.66
N LEU A 40 3.64 -3.41 -4.99
CA LEU A 40 2.58 -2.76 -5.76
C LEU A 40 1.21 -3.42 -5.52
N TYR A 41 1.17 -4.76 -5.48
CA TYR A 41 -0.08 -5.47 -5.17
C TYR A 41 -0.55 -5.20 -3.72
N MET A 42 0.36 -5.08 -2.76
CA MET A 42 0.00 -4.71 -1.39
C MET A 42 -0.54 -3.28 -1.32
N MET A 43 0.06 -2.34 -2.05
CA MET A 43 -0.42 -0.96 -2.17
C MET A 43 -1.86 -0.93 -2.71
N ASP A 44 -2.15 -1.68 -3.77
CA ASP A 44 -3.51 -1.81 -4.31
C ASP A 44 -4.50 -2.28 -3.24
N LEU A 45 -4.12 -3.29 -2.44
CA LEU A 45 -4.96 -3.81 -1.35
C LEU A 45 -5.14 -2.83 -0.18
N ILE A 46 -4.12 -2.01 0.11
CA ILE A 46 -4.18 -0.96 1.13
C ILE A 46 -5.18 0.14 0.69
N VAL A 47 -5.07 0.58 -0.55
CA VAL A 47 -5.99 1.55 -1.15
C VAL A 47 -7.42 1.00 -1.15
N ASP A 48 -7.61 -0.26 -1.56
CA ASP A 48 -8.90 -0.96 -1.47
C ASP A 48 -9.46 -0.96 -0.05
N TYR A 49 -8.62 -1.14 0.97
CA TYR A 49 -9.04 -1.06 2.37
C TYR A 49 -9.50 0.35 2.73
N TYR A 50 -8.76 1.41 2.35
CA TYR A 50 -9.16 2.79 2.63
C TYR A 50 -10.50 3.16 1.97
N TYR A 51 -10.74 2.70 0.74
CA TYR A 51 -12.01 2.89 0.05
C TYR A 51 -13.16 2.12 0.72
N THR A 52 -12.93 0.87 1.13
CA THR A 52 -14.01 0.02 1.69
C THR A 52 -14.30 0.29 3.16
N SER A 53 -13.31 0.78 3.91
CA SER A 53 -13.46 1.14 5.33
C SER A 53 -14.15 2.49 5.54
N GLY A 54 -14.21 3.34 4.52
CA GLY A 54 -14.77 4.68 4.61
C GLY A 54 -13.88 5.69 5.32
N ILE A 55 -12.62 5.33 5.62
CA ILE A 55 -11.63 6.23 6.24
C ILE A 55 -11.40 7.48 5.38
N LEU A 56 -11.48 7.35 4.05
CA LEU A 56 -11.36 8.48 3.12
C LEU A 56 -12.56 9.45 3.17
N GLU A 57 -13.72 9.03 3.70
CA GLU A 57 -14.93 9.87 3.79
C GLU A 57 -15.02 10.65 5.11
N SER A 58 -14.20 10.30 6.11
CA SER A 58 -14.13 11.02 7.38
C SER A 58 -13.26 12.27 7.26
N GLU A 59 -13.85 13.44 7.56
CA GLU A 59 -13.12 14.72 7.68
C GLU A 59 -12.37 14.87 9.02
N ASP A 60 -12.54 13.93 9.95
CA ASP A 60 -11.85 13.89 11.25
C ASP A 60 -10.51 13.15 11.13
N ASP A 61 -9.55 13.48 12.01
CA ASP A 61 -8.32 12.69 12.21
C ASP A 61 -8.70 11.27 12.66
N VAL A 62 -8.78 10.34 11.71
CA VAL A 62 -9.12 8.94 11.96
C VAL A 62 -7.88 8.26 12.51
N ASP A 63 -8.02 7.63 13.68
CA ASP A 63 -6.98 6.75 14.20
C ASP A 63 -6.99 5.45 13.39
N VAL A 64 -6.09 5.35 12.42
CA VAL A 64 -6.00 4.21 11.50
C VAL A 64 -5.16 3.10 12.14
N ASP A 65 -5.79 1.96 12.37
CA ASP A 65 -5.08 0.77 12.85
C ASP A 65 -4.35 0.07 11.69
N LEU A 66 -3.05 0.39 11.56
CA LEU A 66 -2.18 -0.18 10.52
C LEU A 66 -1.99 -1.70 10.66
N GLU A 67 -2.11 -2.27 11.87
CA GLU A 67 -2.02 -3.72 12.07
C GLU A 67 -3.23 -4.42 11.42
N VAL A 68 -4.42 -3.84 11.56
CA VAL A 68 -5.64 -4.35 10.91
C VAL A 68 -5.52 -4.33 9.39
N ILE A 69 -4.89 -3.29 8.83
CA ILE A 69 -4.64 -3.20 7.39
C ILE A 69 -3.67 -4.28 6.94
N ALA A 70 -2.57 -4.50 7.67
CA ALA A 70 -1.60 -5.53 7.34
C ALA A 70 -2.22 -6.94 7.36
N ASP A 71 -3.07 -7.22 8.35
CA ASP A 71 -3.84 -8.45 8.44
C ASP A 71 -4.84 -8.58 7.27
N PHE A 72 -5.53 -7.50 6.92
CA PHE A 72 -6.44 -7.46 5.78
C PHE A 72 -5.73 -7.79 4.47
N VAL A 73 -4.59 -7.16 4.20
CA VAL A 73 -3.77 -7.39 3.01
C VAL A 73 -3.34 -8.86 2.92
N CYS A 74 -2.84 -9.44 4.02
CA CYS A 74 -2.45 -10.85 4.07
C CYS A 74 -3.65 -11.79 3.82
N LYS A 75 -4.80 -11.47 4.41
CA LYS A 75 -6.02 -12.26 4.25
C LYS A 75 -6.53 -12.20 2.80
N ARG A 76 -6.60 -11.01 2.19
CA ARG A 76 -7.02 -10.82 0.81
C ARG A 76 -6.09 -11.51 -0.17
N ALA A 77 -4.78 -11.34 -0.01
CA ALA A 77 -3.78 -12.00 -0.85
C ALA A 77 -3.94 -13.53 -0.86
N LYS A 78 -4.33 -14.11 0.29
CA LYS A 78 -4.60 -15.54 0.43
C LYS A 78 -5.94 -15.95 -0.19
N GLU A 79 -6.99 -15.16 0.00
CA GLU A 79 -8.32 -15.40 -0.58
C GLU A 79 -8.31 -15.34 -2.11
N GLU A 80 -7.55 -14.41 -2.67
CA GLU A 80 -7.38 -14.23 -4.12
C GLU A 80 -6.36 -15.21 -4.72
N GLY A 81 -5.64 -15.96 -3.89
CA GLY A 81 -4.63 -16.91 -4.32
C GLY A 81 -3.36 -16.26 -4.88
N PHE A 82 -3.13 -14.98 -4.64
CA PHE A 82 -1.93 -14.25 -5.04
C PHE A 82 -0.71 -14.77 -4.26
N SER A 83 -0.81 -14.76 -2.93
CA SER A 83 0.26 -15.25 -2.06
C SER A 83 -0.30 -15.72 -0.72
N SER A 84 0.17 -16.88 -0.28
CA SER A 84 -0.12 -17.43 1.06
C SER A 84 1.05 -17.29 2.03
N SER A 85 2.16 -16.68 1.57
CA SER A 85 3.42 -16.57 2.30
C SER A 85 3.66 -15.17 2.87
N PHE A 86 2.71 -14.25 2.72
CA PHE A 86 2.79 -12.91 3.29
C PHE A 86 2.69 -12.98 4.80
N ASN A 87 3.62 -12.33 5.48
CA ASN A 87 3.65 -12.24 6.93
C ASN A 87 3.10 -10.88 7.37
N PRO A 88 2.03 -10.82 8.19
CA PRO A 88 1.47 -9.56 8.68
C PRO A 88 2.50 -8.65 9.34
N GLU A 89 3.47 -9.18 10.07
CA GLU A 89 4.53 -8.38 10.71
C GLU A 89 5.43 -7.69 9.68
N GLU A 90 5.68 -8.34 8.54
CA GLU A 90 6.51 -7.77 7.48
C GLU A 90 5.71 -6.80 6.60
N VAL A 91 4.45 -7.17 6.32
CA VAL A 91 3.49 -6.34 5.58
C VAL A 91 3.18 -5.06 6.36
N PHE A 92 3.15 -5.12 7.69
CA PHE A 92 2.99 -3.93 8.54
C PHE A 92 4.01 -2.83 8.22
N PHE A 93 5.28 -3.18 7.97
CA PHE A 93 6.29 -2.18 7.58
C PHE A 93 6.00 -1.55 6.22
N ILE A 94 5.34 -2.29 5.32
CA ILE A 94 4.94 -1.78 4.00
C ILE A 94 3.75 -0.83 4.17
N VAL A 95 2.74 -1.25 4.92
CA VAL A 95 1.56 -0.43 5.26
C VAL A 95 1.97 0.85 5.96
N GLN A 96 2.89 0.78 6.92
CA GLN A 96 3.40 1.96 7.61
C GLN A 96 4.13 2.91 6.65
N ALA A 97 4.97 2.39 5.77
CA ALA A 97 5.70 3.23 4.81
C ALA A 97 4.78 3.87 3.75
N ASP A 98 3.70 3.18 3.37
CA ASP A 98 2.62 3.70 2.52
C ASP A 98 1.88 4.84 3.23
N TRP A 99 1.41 4.60 4.46
CA TRP A 99 0.78 5.63 5.29
C TRP A 99 1.65 6.88 5.46
N ASP A 100 2.93 6.70 5.80
CA ASP A 100 3.90 7.79 5.95
C ASP A 100 4.08 8.59 4.64
N PHE A 101 3.95 7.95 3.48
CA PHE A 101 4.02 8.61 2.18
C PHE A 101 2.75 9.44 1.91
N GLN A 102 1.57 8.90 2.22
CA GLN A 102 0.31 9.61 2.08
C GLN A 102 0.27 10.86 2.98
N GLU A 103 0.66 10.73 4.26
CA GLU A 103 0.73 11.87 5.19
C GLU A 103 1.70 12.97 4.73
N GLN A 104 2.76 12.63 3.98
CA GLN A 104 3.71 13.61 3.46
C GLN A 104 3.27 14.31 2.17
N ASN A 105 2.29 13.74 1.46
CA ASN A 105 1.78 14.29 0.20
C ASN A 105 0.37 14.91 0.33
N LEU A 106 -0.26 14.81 1.50
CA LEU A 106 -1.45 15.56 1.94
C LEU A 106 -1.09 17.04 2.26
#